data_AF-A0A9D5MDZ1-F1
#
_entry.id   AF-A0A9D5MDZ1-F1
#
_cell.length_a   1.000
_cell.length_b   1.000
_cell.length_c   1.000
_cell.angle_alpha   90.00
_cell.angle_beta   90.00
_cell.angle_gamma   90.00
#
_symmetry.space_group_name_H-M   'P 1'
#
loop_
_entity.id
_entity.type
_entity.pdbx_description
1 polymer ?
#
loop_
_entity_poly.entity_id
_entity_poly.type
_entity_poly.pdbx_seq_one_letter_code
_entity_poly.pdbx_strand_id
1 'polypeptide(L)'
;MEEMTAECGLREIRLALGESGELYSQREDGWHPLAFNREYRGYYPACAFTTIAAADGQFWAAGTDEDGRPHLFTSISGSVWEERNLTDPDGNRLRGRPLALLFAQRERQMFLITDGPQAAVLPDCPKCLRIMNLPEEPVRAEMQEECLRIVFRSGREYRMETGRLAQYRVSWSFAAERLREGAALADLRPAEEFEKGHMEGAENVPFYSLEDWLEKQEPGRQILFLCESGILSDSAAARARKMHFDYAWSMGGIRKNAHTI
;
A
#
# COMPACT_ATOMS: atom_id res chain seq x y z
N MET A 1 -10.83 3.69 -24.49
CA MET A 1 -9.82 2.86 -23.83
C MET A 1 -9.02 3.76 -22.90
N GLU A 2 -8.95 3.44 -21.61
CA GLU A 2 -8.10 4.16 -20.68
C GLU A 2 -6.69 3.55 -20.75
N GLU A 3 -5.68 4.36 -21.09
CA GLU A 3 -4.32 3.89 -21.31
C GLU A 3 -3.44 4.27 -20.12
N MET A 4 -2.57 3.35 -19.70
CA MET A 4 -1.57 3.61 -18.67
C MET A 4 -0.21 3.09 -19.11
N THR A 5 0.81 3.89 -18.83
CA THR A 5 2.21 3.53 -19.04
C THR A 5 2.85 3.31 -17.67
N ALA A 6 3.53 2.17 -17.48
CA ALA A 6 4.49 2.01 -16.39
C ALA A 6 5.87 1.70 -16.97
N GLU A 7 6.89 2.25 -16.35
CA GLU A 7 8.26 1.81 -16.58
C GLU A 7 8.57 0.62 -15.67
N CYS A 8 9.01 -0.49 -16.27
CA CYS A 8 9.49 -1.67 -15.52
C CYS A 8 10.93 -1.96 -15.93
N GLY A 9 11.89 -1.50 -15.11
CA GLY A 9 13.31 -1.59 -15.43
C GLY A 9 13.68 -0.72 -16.63
N LEU A 10 14.29 -1.31 -17.67
CA LEU A 10 14.68 -0.61 -18.91
C LEU A 10 13.62 -0.69 -20.02
N ARG A 11 12.44 -1.26 -19.75
CA ARG A 11 11.38 -1.46 -20.73
C ARG A 11 10.15 -0.64 -20.37
N GLU A 12 9.68 0.14 -21.32
CA GLU A 12 8.37 0.78 -21.25
C GLU A 12 7.31 -0.29 -21.54
N ILE A 13 6.46 -0.57 -20.55
CA ILE A 13 5.35 -1.50 -20.71
C ILE A 13 4.07 -0.66 -20.64
N ARG A 14 3.23 -0.81 -21.66
CA ARG A 14 1.97 -0.07 -21.76
C ARG A 14 0.81 -1.04 -21.60
N LEU A 15 -0.07 -0.73 -20.66
CA LEU A 15 -1.31 -1.45 -20.40
C LEU A 15 -2.50 -0.54 -20.70
N ALA A 16 -3.61 -1.14 -21.09
CA ALA A 16 -4.83 -0.40 -21.29
C ALA A 16 -6.05 -1.18 -20.83
N LEU A 17 -7.06 -0.43 -20.38
CA LEU A 17 -8.35 -0.94 -19.96
C LEU A 17 -9.39 -0.66 -21.05
N GLY A 18 -9.96 -1.71 -21.60
CA GLY A 18 -11.08 -1.65 -22.54
C GLY A 18 -12.39 -1.33 -21.85
N GLU A 19 -13.37 -0.83 -22.62
CA GLU A 19 -14.70 -0.49 -22.09
C GLU A 19 -15.48 -1.70 -21.55
N SER A 20 -15.17 -2.90 -22.05
CA SER A 20 -15.69 -4.18 -21.57
C SER A 20 -15.05 -4.66 -20.26
N GLY A 21 -14.04 -3.94 -19.74
CA GLY A 21 -13.28 -4.34 -18.56
C GLY A 21 -12.17 -5.36 -18.84
N GLU A 22 -11.74 -5.50 -20.09
CA GLU A 22 -10.61 -6.34 -20.49
C GLU A 22 -9.29 -5.56 -20.46
N LEU A 23 -8.21 -6.25 -20.09
CA LEU A 23 -6.86 -5.69 -20.09
C LEU A 23 -6.13 -5.98 -21.40
N TYR A 24 -5.39 -4.98 -21.88
CA TYR A 24 -4.59 -5.03 -23.10
C TYR A 24 -3.14 -4.67 -22.80
N SER A 25 -2.22 -5.27 -23.55
CA SER A 25 -0.79 -4.94 -23.53
C SER A 25 -0.35 -4.45 -24.90
N GLN A 26 0.50 -3.43 -24.93
CA GLN A 26 1.07 -2.94 -26.18
C GLN A 26 2.26 -3.81 -26.63
N ARG A 27 2.25 -4.17 -27.91
CA ARG A 27 3.34 -4.85 -28.63
C ARG A 27 3.71 -4.04 -29.87
N GLU A 28 4.77 -4.43 -30.57
CA GLU A 28 5.25 -3.73 -31.77
C GLU A 28 4.18 -3.59 -32.87
N ASP A 29 3.29 -4.57 -32.98
CA ASP A 29 2.23 -4.68 -33.97
C ASP A 29 0.86 -4.15 -33.48
N GLY A 30 0.79 -3.62 -32.26
CA GLY A 30 -0.42 -2.98 -31.71
C GLY A 30 -0.84 -3.46 -30.32
N TRP A 31 -2.11 -3.23 -29.99
CA TRP A 31 -2.70 -3.63 -28.72
C TRP A 31 -3.23 -5.05 -28.77
N HIS A 32 -2.80 -5.89 -27.83
CA HIS A 32 -3.23 -7.28 -27.73
C HIS A 32 -3.93 -7.55 -26.39
N PRO A 33 -5.06 -8.25 -26.39
CA PRO A 33 -5.74 -8.61 -25.15
C PRO A 33 -4.86 -9.56 -24.33
N LEU A 34 -4.76 -9.29 -23.03
CA LEU A 34 -4.13 -10.21 -22.08
C LEU A 34 -4.98 -11.47 -21.85
N ALA A 35 -6.28 -11.38 -22.11
CA ALA A 35 -7.25 -12.44 -21.90
C ALA A 35 -7.23 -13.03 -20.47
N PHE A 36 -7.08 -12.15 -19.46
CA PHE A 36 -6.93 -12.48 -18.05
C PHE A 36 -7.88 -13.61 -17.57
N ASN A 37 -9.19 -13.46 -17.80
CA ASN A 37 -10.20 -14.43 -17.34
C ASN A 37 -10.05 -15.83 -17.97
N ARG A 38 -9.42 -15.93 -19.15
CA ARG A 38 -9.11 -17.21 -19.78
C ARG A 38 -7.84 -17.80 -19.20
N GLU A 39 -6.76 -17.02 -19.11
CA GLU A 39 -5.45 -17.49 -18.64
C GLU A 39 -5.47 -17.90 -17.16
N TYR A 40 -6.20 -17.16 -16.31
CA TYR A 40 -6.29 -17.42 -14.87
C TYR A 40 -7.52 -18.25 -14.47
N ARG A 41 -8.20 -18.88 -15.43
CA ARG A 41 -9.37 -19.72 -15.16
C ARG A 41 -9.00 -20.84 -14.19
N GLY A 42 -9.74 -20.92 -13.07
CA GLY A 42 -9.52 -21.92 -12.02
C GLY A 42 -8.50 -21.50 -10.96
N TYR A 43 -7.75 -20.41 -11.19
CA TYR A 43 -6.89 -19.79 -10.17
C TYR A 43 -7.61 -18.62 -9.48
N TYR A 44 -8.26 -17.76 -10.29
CA TYR A 44 -9.00 -16.60 -9.80
C TYR A 44 -10.44 -16.58 -10.34
N PRO A 45 -11.37 -15.89 -9.65
CA PRO A 45 -12.68 -15.56 -10.22
C PRO A 45 -12.52 -14.77 -11.51
N ALA A 46 -13.48 -14.93 -12.43
CA ALA A 46 -13.56 -14.05 -13.59
C ALA A 46 -13.82 -12.62 -13.10
N CYS A 47 -13.03 -11.67 -13.58
CA CYS A 47 -13.06 -10.29 -13.15
C CYS A 47 -13.33 -9.37 -14.34
N ALA A 48 -14.25 -8.43 -14.17
CA ALA A 48 -14.42 -7.29 -15.07
C ALA A 48 -13.70 -6.09 -14.45
N PHE A 49 -12.57 -5.69 -15.05
CA PHE A 49 -11.75 -4.59 -14.54
C PHE A 49 -12.41 -3.24 -14.80
N THR A 50 -12.22 -2.30 -13.87
CA THR A 50 -12.88 -0.99 -13.89
C THR A 50 -11.91 0.15 -13.69
N THR A 51 -10.72 -0.13 -13.16
CA THR A 51 -9.64 0.84 -13.02
C THR A 51 -8.30 0.12 -13.03
N ILE A 52 -7.29 0.79 -13.57
CA ILE A 52 -5.90 0.34 -13.56
C ILE A 52 -5.01 1.47 -13.01
N ALA A 53 -3.85 1.11 -12.48
CA ALA A 53 -2.81 2.06 -12.11
C ALA A 53 -1.42 1.52 -12.45
N ALA A 54 -0.50 2.42 -12.75
CA ALA A 54 0.92 2.16 -12.90
C ALA A 54 1.65 2.94 -11.79
N ALA A 55 2.21 2.24 -10.81
CA ALA A 55 2.84 2.89 -9.68
C ALA A 55 3.86 1.98 -9.01
N ASP A 56 4.97 2.57 -8.58
CA ASP A 56 6.04 1.89 -7.84
C ASP A 56 6.62 0.65 -8.57
N GLY A 57 6.86 0.79 -9.87
CA GLY A 57 7.46 -0.27 -10.69
C GLY A 57 6.54 -1.47 -10.95
N GLN A 58 5.24 -1.33 -10.70
CA GLN A 58 4.25 -2.39 -10.92
C GLN A 58 2.92 -1.84 -11.45
N PHE A 59 2.19 -2.73 -12.09
CA PHE A 59 0.81 -2.51 -12.52
C PHE A 59 -0.17 -2.99 -11.47
N TRP A 60 -1.28 -2.30 -11.41
CA TRP A 60 -2.42 -2.59 -10.54
C TRP A 60 -3.67 -2.63 -11.41
N ALA A 61 -4.54 -3.60 -11.17
CA ALA A 61 -5.83 -3.68 -11.85
C ALA A 61 -6.89 -4.09 -10.84
N ALA A 62 -7.95 -3.30 -10.72
CA ALA A 62 -9.06 -3.57 -9.83
C ALA A 62 -10.36 -3.70 -10.63
N GLY A 63 -11.21 -4.61 -10.18
CA GLY A 63 -12.49 -4.90 -10.81
C GLY A 63 -13.41 -5.67 -9.89
N THR A 64 -14.49 -6.20 -10.45
CA THR A 64 -15.44 -7.05 -9.73
C THR A 64 -15.61 -8.40 -10.38
N ASP A 65 -15.87 -9.42 -9.55
CA ASP A 65 -16.36 -10.70 -10.04
C ASP A 65 -17.85 -10.67 -10.43
N GLU A 66 -18.39 -11.80 -10.87
CA GLU A 66 -19.80 -11.96 -11.24
C GLU A 66 -20.76 -11.71 -10.05
N ASP A 67 -20.30 -11.90 -8.82
CA ASP A 67 -21.06 -11.60 -7.59
C ASP A 67 -20.96 -10.12 -7.17
N GLY A 68 -20.22 -9.29 -7.93
CA GLY A 68 -19.98 -7.89 -7.61
C GLY A 68 -18.95 -7.67 -6.49
N ARG A 69 -18.16 -8.68 -6.13
CA ARG A 69 -17.12 -8.57 -5.10
C ARG A 69 -15.88 -7.91 -5.69
N PRO A 70 -15.24 -6.96 -4.97
CA PRO A 70 -14.02 -6.35 -5.48
C PRO A 70 -12.84 -7.31 -5.41
N HIS A 71 -12.01 -7.21 -6.45
CA HIS A 71 -10.71 -7.87 -6.57
C HIS A 71 -9.65 -6.87 -6.99
N LEU A 72 -8.42 -7.09 -6.54
CA LEU A 72 -7.25 -6.29 -6.90
C LEU A 72 -6.13 -7.23 -7.28
N PHE A 73 -5.49 -6.94 -8.41
CA PHE A 73 -4.37 -7.71 -8.93
C PHE A 73 -3.17 -6.81 -9.17
N THR A 74 -1.98 -7.36 -8.96
CA THR A 74 -0.71 -6.69 -9.20
C THR A 74 0.15 -7.47 -10.18
N SER A 75 0.94 -6.76 -10.98
CA SER A 75 1.90 -7.37 -11.90
C SER A 75 3.14 -6.50 -12.07
N ILE A 76 4.33 -7.06 -11.86
CA ILE A 76 5.59 -6.35 -12.14
C ILE A 76 5.82 -6.26 -13.66
N SER A 77 5.60 -7.36 -14.38
CA SER A 77 5.88 -7.46 -15.82
C SER A 77 4.71 -7.12 -16.74
N GLY A 78 3.51 -6.93 -16.18
CA GLY A 78 2.25 -6.88 -16.94
C GLY A 78 1.78 -8.23 -17.49
N SER A 79 2.55 -9.32 -17.32
CA SER A 79 2.25 -10.65 -17.88
C SER A 79 1.80 -11.66 -16.82
N VAL A 80 2.41 -11.62 -15.63
CA VAL A 80 2.06 -12.49 -14.51
C VAL A 80 1.38 -11.65 -13.44
N TRP A 81 0.16 -12.05 -13.07
CA TRP A 81 -0.71 -11.30 -12.17
C TRP A 81 -1.00 -12.10 -10.92
N GLU A 82 -0.92 -11.42 -9.78
CA GLU A 82 -1.18 -11.98 -8.46
C GLU A 82 -2.29 -11.21 -7.78
N GLU A 83 -3.20 -11.92 -7.13
CA GLU A 83 -4.27 -11.30 -6.35
C GLU A 83 -3.73 -10.71 -5.03
N ARG A 84 -4.15 -9.48 -4.72
CA ARG A 84 -3.93 -8.84 -3.43
C ARG A 84 -5.15 -9.05 -2.54
N ASN A 85 -4.91 -9.41 -1.29
CA ASN A 85 -5.97 -9.60 -0.31
C ASN A 85 -6.62 -8.24 0.02
N LEU A 86 -7.95 -8.16 -0.16
CA LEU A 86 -8.78 -6.99 0.17
C LEU A 86 -9.55 -7.17 1.49
N THR A 87 -8.98 -7.93 2.41
CA THR A 87 -9.47 -8.11 3.79
C THR A 87 -8.51 -7.45 4.76
N ASP A 88 -9.05 -6.62 5.65
CA ASP A 88 -8.29 -5.95 6.71
C ASP A 88 -7.89 -6.95 7.83
N PRO A 89 -6.98 -6.56 8.75
CA PRO A 89 -6.56 -7.41 9.86
C PRO A 89 -7.70 -7.88 10.79
N ASP A 90 -8.80 -7.14 10.84
CA ASP A 90 -10.00 -7.48 11.64
C ASP A 90 -10.92 -8.49 10.91
N GLY A 91 -10.58 -8.88 9.68
CA GLY A 91 -11.33 -9.83 8.88
C GLY A 91 -12.47 -9.21 8.06
N ASN A 92 -12.58 -7.88 8.02
CA ASN A 92 -13.56 -7.21 7.17
C ASN A 92 -13.04 -7.18 5.74
N ARG A 93 -13.89 -7.58 4.79
CA ARG A 93 -13.59 -7.51 3.36
C ARG A 93 -14.13 -6.22 2.75
N LEU A 94 -13.32 -5.56 1.92
CA LEU A 94 -13.71 -4.37 1.16
C LEU A 94 -14.92 -4.69 0.28
N ARG A 95 -15.84 -3.72 0.17
CA ARG A 95 -17.06 -3.81 -0.65
C ARG A 95 -17.17 -2.62 -1.59
N GLY A 96 -18.03 -2.76 -2.60
CA GLY A 96 -18.23 -1.77 -3.64
C GLY A 96 -17.39 -2.08 -4.88
N ARG A 97 -17.82 -1.58 -6.03
CA ARG A 97 -17.11 -1.73 -7.29
C ARG A 97 -15.92 -0.76 -7.29
N PRO A 98 -14.70 -1.21 -7.65
CA PRO A 98 -13.56 -0.31 -7.77
C PRO A 98 -13.85 0.86 -8.72
N LEU A 99 -13.60 2.06 -8.24
CA LEU A 99 -13.83 3.32 -8.95
C LEU A 99 -12.50 3.94 -9.40
N ALA A 100 -11.49 3.93 -8.52
CA ALA A 100 -10.19 4.52 -8.82
C ALA A 100 -9.07 3.85 -8.02
N LEU A 101 -7.92 3.69 -8.66
CA LEU A 101 -6.63 3.40 -8.04
C LEU A 101 -5.77 4.66 -8.07
N LEU A 102 -5.39 5.18 -6.90
CA LEU A 102 -4.70 6.46 -6.76
C LEU A 102 -3.45 6.28 -5.92
N PHE A 103 -2.29 6.56 -6.49
CA PHE A 103 -1.02 6.39 -5.79
C PHE A 103 -0.54 7.70 -5.17
N ALA A 104 -0.30 7.70 -3.85
CA ALA A 104 0.31 8.80 -3.15
C ALA A 104 1.84 8.66 -3.22
N GLN A 105 2.48 9.50 -4.04
CA GLN A 105 3.91 9.40 -4.37
C GLN A 105 4.81 9.56 -3.13
N ARG A 106 4.45 10.47 -2.22
CA ARG A 106 5.25 10.77 -1.02
C ARG A 106 5.19 9.66 0.01
N GLU A 107 4.00 9.15 0.28
CA GLU A 107 3.77 8.05 1.22
C GLU A 107 4.13 6.70 0.61
N ARG A 108 4.19 6.63 -0.72
CA ARG A 108 4.36 5.42 -1.54
C ARG A 108 3.25 4.39 -1.30
N GLN A 109 2.00 4.86 -1.17
CA GLN A 109 0.85 3.99 -0.88
C GLN A 109 -0.25 4.11 -1.93
N MET A 110 -0.89 2.99 -2.22
CA MET A 110 -2.02 2.93 -3.13
C MET A 110 -3.34 3.12 -2.36
N PHE A 111 -4.22 3.94 -2.91
CA PHE A 111 -5.59 4.11 -2.45
C PHE A 111 -6.54 3.47 -3.45
N LEU A 112 -7.39 2.57 -2.97
CA LEU A 112 -8.47 1.97 -3.75
C LEU A 112 -9.80 2.59 -3.31
N ILE A 113 -10.39 3.40 -4.18
CA ILE A 113 -11.71 4.00 -3.96
C ILE A 113 -12.76 3.12 -4.61
N THR A 114 -13.87 2.88 -3.93
CA THR A 114 -15.02 2.16 -4.51
C THR A 114 -16.19 3.11 -4.75
N ASP A 115 -17.19 2.66 -5.51
CA ASP A 115 -18.47 3.36 -5.68
C ASP A 115 -19.43 3.16 -4.49
N GLY A 116 -19.06 2.33 -3.53
CA GLY A 116 -19.72 2.20 -2.23
C GLY A 116 -19.13 3.15 -1.18
N PRO A 117 -19.68 3.20 0.03
CA PRO A 117 -19.18 4.05 1.11
C PRO A 117 -17.90 3.48 1.76
N GLN A 118 -17.02 2.86 0.98
CA GLN A 118 -15.76 2.30 1.44
C GLN A 118 -14.61 2.65 0.49
N ALA A 119 -13.44 2.83 1.09
CA ALA A 119 -12.15 2.92 0.41
C ALA A 119 -11.14 2.06 1.16
N ALA A 120 -10.00 1.75 0.53
CA ALA A 120 -8.90 1.07 1.19
C ALA A 120 -7.58 1.80 0.97
N VAL A 121 -6.74 1.76 2.02
CA VAL A 121 -5.32 2.10 1.93
C VAL A 121 -4.54 0.80 1.83
N LEU A 122 -3.69 0.70 0.82
CA LEU A 122 -2.81 -0.43 0.55
C LEU A 122 -1.36 0.00 0.83
N PRO A 123 -0.84 -0.30 2.03
CA PRO A 123 0.54 0.00 2.38
C PRO A 123 1.51 -1.06 1.82
N ASP A 124 2.81 -0.83 2.05
CA ASP A 124 3.89 -1.78 1.71
C ASP A 124 3.63 -3.20 2.23
N CYS A 125 3.08 -3.30 3.45
CA CYS A 125 2.71 -4.58 4.04
C CYS A 125 1.43 -5.15 3.40
N PRO A 126 1.49 -6.30 2.71
CA PRO A 126 0.35 -6.90 2.01
C PRO A 126 -0.79 -7.38 2.93
N LYS A 127 -0.51 -7.53 4.23
CA LYS A 127 -1.47 -7.98 5.24
C LYS A 127 -2.05 -6.84 6.06
N CYS A 128 -1.67 -5.61 5.75
CA CYS A 128 -1.95 -4.42 6.57
C CYS A 128 -2.91 -3.46 5.86
N LEU A 129 -3.72 -3.97 4.93
CA LEU A 129 -4.74 -3.17 4.26
C LEU A 129 -5.69 -2.59 5.32
N ARG A 130 -6.02 -1.31 5.16
CA ARG A 130 -6.99 -0.64 6.03
C ARG A 130 -8.18 -0.16 5.25
N ILE A 131 -9.37 -0.61 5.64
CA ILE A 131 -10.64 -0.16 5.10
C ILE A 131 -11.05 1.12 5.81
N MET A 132 -11.44 2.13 5.04
CA MET A 132 -11.98 3.40 5.51
C MET A 132 -13.45 3.47 5.12
N ASN A 133 -14.31 3.82 6.06
CA ASN A 133 -15.70 4.14 5.76
C ASN A 133 -15.83 5.59 5.34
N LEU A 134 -16.50 5.81 4.22
CA LEU A 134 -16.78 7.12 3.67
C LEU A 134 -18.19 7.56 4.08
N PRO A 135 -18.47 8.86 4.16
CA PRO A 135 -19.77 9.36 4.59
C PRO A 135 -20.90 9.08 3.57
N GLU A 136 -20.54 8.85 2.31
CA GLU A 136 -21.45 8.66 1.18
C GLU A 136 -20.71 7.91 0.05
N GLU A 137 -21.45 7.42 -0.94
CA GLU A 137 -20.94 6.85 -2.19
C GLU A 137 -20.14 7.87 -3.03
N PRO A 138 -18.85 7.59 -3.31
CA PRO A 138 -18.06 8.35 -4.27
C PRO A 138 -18.59 8.20 -5.70
N VAL A 139 -18.47 9.25 -6.49
CA VAL A 139 -18.69 9.22 -7.94
C VAL A 139 -17.42 9.55 -8.73
N ARG A 140 -16.44 10.18 -8.08
CA ARG A 140 -15.12 10.46 -8.65
C ARG A 140 -14.10 10.61 -7.53
N ALA A 141 -12.88 10.15 -7.77
CA ALA A 141 -11.76 10.46 -6.91
C ALA A 141 -10.50 10.71 -7.75
N GLU A 142 -9.61 11.57 -7.26
CA GLU A 142 -8.36 11.90 -7.92
C GLU A 142 -7.30 12.30 -6.90
N MET A 143 -6.03 12.11 -7.28
CA MET A 143 -4.90 12.61 -6.51
C MET A 143 -4.56 14.03 -6.98
N GLN A 144 -4.45 14.97 -6.04
CA GLN A 144 -4.03 16.35 -6.28
C GLN A 144 -2.87 16.65 -5.32
N GLU A 145 -1.63 16.65 -5.84
CA GLU A 145 -0.42 16.77 -5.02
C GLU A 145 -0.40 15.70 -3.91
N GLU A 146 -0.40 16.11 -2.64
CA GLU A 146 -0.42 15.24 -1.46
C GLU A 146 -1.85 15.04 -0.90
N CYS A 147 -2.89 15.42 -1.66
CA CYS A 147 -4.29 15.35 -1.24
C CYS A 147 -5.11 14.36 -2.09
N LEU A 148 -5.81 13.47 -1.42
CA LEU A 148 -6.89 12.67 -1.99
C LEU A 148 -8.15 13.52 -2.06
N ARG A 149 -8.63 13.81 -3.27
CA ARG A 149 -9.91 14.50 -3.50
C ARG A 149 -10.98 13.49 -3.88
N ILE A 150 -12.09 13.48 -3.16
CA ILE A 150 -13.25 12.61 -3.42
C ILE A 150 -14.49 13.48 -3.63
N VAL A 151 -15.22 13.23 -4.72
CA VAL A 151 -16.52 13.83 -5.02
C VAL A 151 -17.59 12.77 -4.80
N PHE A 152 -18.61 13.11 -4.02
CA PHE A 152 -19.71 12.22 -3.66
C PHE A 152 -20.93 12.45 -4.54
N ARG A 153 -21.89 11.50 -4.52
CA ARG A 153 -23.13 11.58 -5.30
C ARG A 153 -23.95 12.84 -5.01
N SER A 154 -23.95 13.33 -3.77
CA SER A 154 -24.58 14.59 -3.37
C SER A 154 -23.91 15.85 -3.94
N GLY A 155 -22.76 15.72 -4.60
CA GLY A 155 -21.92 16.84 -5.07
C GLY A 155 -21.00 17.41 -4.00
N ARG A 156 -21.00 16.88 -2.78
CA ARG A 156 -20.01 17.25 -1.74
C ARG A 156 -18.62 16.81 -2.18
N GLU A 157 -17.62 17.57 -1.76
CA GLU A 157 -16.21 17.27 -2.01
C GLU A 157 -15.42 17.19 -0.71
N TYR A 158 -14.65 16.12 -0.55
CA TYR A 158 -13.71 15.98 0.57
C TYR A 158 -12.30 16.03 0.03
N ARG A 159 -11.42 16.72 0.77
CA ARG A 159 -9.98 16.74 0.53
C ARG A 159 -9.29 16.23 1.78
N MET A 160 -8.48 15.20 1.62
CA MET A 160 -7.79 14.55 2.72
C MET A 160 -6.30 14.48 2.40
N GLU A 161 -5.47 15.00 3.30
CA GLU A 161 -4.02 14.81 3.21
C GLU A 161 -3.68 13.33 3.31
N THR A 162 -2.97 12.83 2.31
CA THR A 162 -2.57 11.42 2.20
C THR A 162 -1.69 10.99 3.37
N GLY A 163 -0.79 11.85 3.87
CA GLY A 163 0.02 11.59 5.06
C GLY A 163 -0.78 11.33 6.34
N ARG A 164 -2.04 11.81 6.44
CA ARG A 164 -2.95 11.50 7.57
C ARG A 164 -3.63 10.14 7.40
N LEU A 165 -3.70 9.66 6.15
CA LEU A 165 -4.27 8.37 5.78
C LEU A 165 -3.22 7.28 5.58
N ALA A 166 -1.93 7.64 5.60
CA ALA A 166 -0.85 6.69 5.46
C ALA A 166 -0.81 5.69 6.62
N GLN A 167 -0.34 4.47 6.33
CA GLN A 167 -0.15 3.42 7.32
C GLN A 167 1.27 2.85 7.23
N TYR A 168 2.11 3.15 8.22
CA TYR A 168 3.49 2.68 8.27
C TYR A 168 3.71 1.52 9.24
N ARG A 169 2.68 1.14 10.00
CA ARG A 169 2.72 -0.05 10.86
C ARG A 169 2.59 -1.31 10.02
N VAL A 170 3.47 -2.28 10.27
CA VAL A 170 3.57 -3.51 9.49
C VAL A 170 3.34 -4.75 10.33
N SER A 171 2.98 -5.85 9.67
CA SER A 171 2.86 -7.15 10.32
C SER A 171 4.21 -7.69 10.76
N TRP A 172 4.20 -8.51 11.81
CA TRP A 172 5.37 -9.24 12.26
C TRP A 172 6.03 -10.06 11.16
N SER A 173 5.24 -10.75 10.32
CA SER A 173 5.80 -11.54 9.22
C SER A 173 6.53 -10.69 8.20
N PHE A 174 6.00 -9.49 7.90
CA PHE A 174 6.64 -8.55 6.98
C PHE A 174 7.93 -8.03 7.61
N ALA A 175 7.88 -7.55 8.87
CA ALA A 175 9.05 -7.05 9.56
C ALA A 175 10.16 -8.10 9.68
N ALA A 176 9.82 -9.34 10.06
CA ALA A 176 10.78 -10.44 10.19
C ALA A 176 11.46 -10.80 8.86
N GLU A 177 10.77 -10.66 7.73
CA GLU A 177 11.37 -10.83 6.42
C GLU A 177 12.37 -9.71 6.10
N ARG A 178 12.00 -8.45 6.35
CA ARG A 178 12.91 -7.31 6.16
C ARG A 178 14.15 -7.41 7.05
N LEU A 179 14.00 -7.86 8.30
CA LEU A 179 15.15 -8.12 9.21
C LEU A 179 16.08 -9.21 8.66
N ARG A 180 15.54 -10.28 8.08
CA ARG A 180 16.36 -11.32 7.41
C ARG A 180 17.09 -10.80 6.18
N GLU A 181 16.55 -9.78 5.53
CA GLU A 181 17.18 -9.08 4.40
C GLU A 181 18.15 -7.97 4.84
N GLY A 182 18.37 -7.79 6.14
CA GLY A 182 19.35 -6.83 6.67
C GLY A 182 18.80 -5.44 7.01
N ALA A 183 17.48 -5.29 7.16
CA ALA A 183 16.91 -4.06 7.69
C ALA A 183 17.43 -3.75 9.11
N ALA A 184 17.65 -2.47 9.39
CA ALA A 184 18.00 -2.00 10.73
C ALA A 184 16.81 -2.16 11.68
N LEU A 185 17.07 -2.55 12.92
CA LEU A 185 16.07 -2.56 13.98
C LEU A 185 16.43 -1.50 15.04
N ALA A 186 15.68 -0.41 15.08
CA ALA A 186 15.85 0.65 16.08
C ALA A 186 14.85 0.45 17.23
N ASP A 187 15.35 0.09 18.40
CA ASP A 187 14.57 0.02 19.64
C ASP A 187 14.59 1.39 20.33
N LEU A 188 13.42 2.02 20.35
CA LEU A 188 13.21 3.40 20.80
C LEU A 188 13.04 3.54 22.31
N ARG A 189 13.09 2.42 23.05
CA ARG A 189 12.97 2.42 24.51
C ARG A 189 14.21 3.03 25.17
N PRO A 190 14.10 3.49 26.43
CA PRO A 190 15.26 3.90 27.22
C PRO A 190 16.31 2.79 27.33
N ALA A 191 17.58 3.17 27.42
CA ALA A 191 18.72 2.24 27.51
C ALA A 191 18.55 1.20 28.63
N GLU A 192 18.05 1.62 29.80
CA GLU A 192 17.80 0.72 30.93
C GLU A 192 16.77 -0.39 30.62
N GLU A 193 15.79 -0.13 29.75
CA GLU A 193 14.81 -1.14 29.32
C GLU A 193 15.38 -2.06 28.25
N PHE A 194 16.22 -1.50 27.37
CA PHE A 194 16.94 -2.25 26.35
C PHE A 194 17.93 -3.23 26.97
N GLU A 195 18.71 -2.81 27.97
CA GLU A 195 19.70 -3.63 28.69
C GLU A 195 19.05 -4.80 29.45
N LYS A 196 17.82 -4.63 29.95
CA LYS A 196 17.04 -5.71 30.59
C LYS A 196 16.65 -6.81 29.60
N GLY A 197 16.63 -6.50 28.30
CA GLY A 197 16.31 -7.45 27.24
C GLY A 197 15.83 -6.72 25.98
N HIS A 198 16.32 -7.16 24.83
CA HIS A 198 15.98 -6.62 23.52
C HIS A 198 16.05 -7.71 22.45
N MET A 199 15.50 -7.41 21.27
CA MET A 199 15.61 -8.30 20.12
C MET A 199 17.05 -8.35 19.62
N GLU A 200 17.53 -9.54 19.25
CA GLU A 200 18.86 -9.71 18.68
C GLU A 200 19.07 -8.83 17.43
N GLY A 201 20.21 -8.16 17.37
CA GLY A 201 20.56 -7.24 16.29
C GLY A 201 19.89 -5.85 16.37
N ALA A 202 19.08 -5.58 17.41
CA ALA A 202 18.53 -4.25 17.62
C ALA A 202 19.62 -3.23 18.04
N GLU A 203 19.52 -2.02 17.52
CA GLU A 203 20.25 -0.84 17.97
C GLU A 203 19.36 -0.08 18.96
N ASN A 204 19.88 0.29 20.15
CA ASN A 204 19.14 1.15 21.06
C ASN A 204 19.22 2.61 20.57
N VAL A 205 18.08 3.16 20.14
CA VAL A 205 17.96 4.51 19.61
C VAL A 205 16.83 5.21 20.37
N PRO A 206 17.03 5.64 21.63
CA PRO A 206 15.98 6.30 22.40
C PRO A 206 15.30 7.41 21.59
N PHE A 207 13.97 7.50 21.67
CA PHE A 207 13.18 8.33 20.75
C PHE A 207 13.68 9.79 20.62
N TYR A 208 14.19 10.39 21.70
CA TYR A 208 14.72 11.76 21.68
C TYR A 208 16.00 11.93 20.85
N SER A 209 16.72 10.85 20.56
CA SER A 209 17.93 10.82 19.71
C SER A 209 17.65 10.32 18.30
N LEU A 210 16.38 10.12 17.93
CA LEU A 210 15.99 9.55 16.64
C LEU A 210 16.51 10.38 15.45
N GLU A 211 16.35 11.70 15.49
CA GLU A 211 16.72 12.57 14.36
C GLU A 211 18.22 12.56 14.12
N ASP A 212 19.03 12.73 15.18
CA ASP A 212 20.50 12.63 15.12
C ASP A 212 20.98 11.25 14.62
N TRP A 213 20.24 10.19 14.93
CA TRP A 213 20.55 8.85 14.43
C TRP A 213 20.20 8.71 12.95
N LEU A 214 19.03 9.21 12.52
CA LEU A 214 18.57 9.21 11.13
C LEU A 214 19.51 10.02 10.23
N GLU A 215 20.01 11.17 10.66
CA GLU A 215 20.97 11.97 9.89
C GLU A 215 22.28 11.25 9.56
N LYS A 216 22.60 10.18 10.29
CA LYS A 216 23.78 9.33 10.06
C LYS A 216 23.49 8.10 9.21
N GLN A 217 22.23 7.90 8.81
CA GLN A 217 21.81 6.76 8.00
C GLN A 217 21.76 7.12 6.52
N GLU A 218 21.98 6.13 5.66
CA GLU A 218 21.73 6.24 4.23
C GLU A 218 20.22 6.28 3.95
N PRO A 219 19.69 7.22 3.14
CA PRO A 219 18.25 7.35 2.87
C PRO A 219 17.56 6.08 2.35
N GLY A 220 18.29 5.25 1.60
CA GLY A 220 17.79 3.97 1.07
C GLY A 220 17.82 2.81 2.08
N ARG A 221 18.33 3.02 3.30
CA ARG A 221 18.40 1.98 4.33
C ARG A 221 16.99 1.60 4.78
N GLN A 222 16.72 0.30 4.81
CA GLN A 222 15.49 -0.23 5.40
C GLN A 222 15.57 -0.15 6.92
N ILE A 223 14.57 0.46 7.57
CA ILE A 223 14.56 0.71 9.01
C ILE A 223 13.21 0.28 9.60
N LEU A 224 13.29 -0.52 10.65
CA LEU A 224 12.17 -0.95 11.47
C LEU A 224 12.29 -0.33 12.86
N PHE A 225 11.22 0.30 13.31
CA PHE A 225 11.14 0.91 14.64
C PHE A 225 10.32 0.04 15.59
N LEU A 226 10.84 -0.13 16.80
CA LEU A 226 10.18 -0.85 17.89
C LEU A 226 10.15 0.05 19.12
N CYS A 227 9.06 0.01 19.89
CA CYS A 227 9.07 0.64 21.21
C CYS A 227 8.28 -0.20 22.22
N GLU A 228 7.85 0.41 23.33
CA GLU A 228 7.09 -0.28 24.36
C GLU A 228 5.62 -0.54 23.94
N SER A 229 4.91 0.50 23.48
CA SER A 229 3.47 0.48 23.20
C SER A 229 3.08 0.60 21.72
N GLY A 230 4.06 0.85 20.85
CA GLY A 230 3.88 1.08 19.41
C GLY A 230 3.62 2.54 19.01
N ILE A 231 3.26 3.41 19.95
CA ILE A 231 2.96 4.82 19.65
C ILE A 231 4.20 5.57 19.14
N LEU A 232 5.34 5.37 19.82
CA LEU A 232 6.60 6.01 19.45
C LEU A 232 7.17 5.43 18.14
N SER A 233 6.98 4.13 17.87
CA SER A 233 7.45 3.52 16.62
C SER A 233 6.65 4.01 15.43
N ASP A 234 5.33 4.19 15.57
CA ASP A 234 4.51 4.81 14.52
C ASP A 234 4.95 6.24 14.23
N SER A 235 5.21 7.01 15.30
CA SER A 235 5.69 8.38 15.19
C SER A 235 7.07 8.46 14.54
N ALA A 236 7.97 7.53 14.90
CA ALA A 236 9.30 7.43 14.32
C ALA A 236 9.26 7.07 12.84
N ALA A 237 8.43 6.10 12.44
CA ALA A 237 8.26 5.74 11.03
C ALA A 237 7.75 6.92 10.21
N ALA A 238 6.73 7.63 10.70
CA ALA A 238 6.22 8.82 10.02
C ALA A 238 7.26 9.96 9.96
N ARG A 239 8.09 10.13 10.99
CA ARG A 239 9.17 11.13 11.00
C ARG A 239 10.27 10.78 10.01
N ALA A 240 10.71 9.54 9.98
CA ALA A 240 11.71 9.05 9.03
C ALA A 240 11.23 9.21 7.57
N ARG A 241 9.96 8.89 7.27
CA ARG A 241 9.35 9.11 5.95
C ARG A 241 9.37 10.59 5.54
N LYS A 242 9.10 11.50 6.48
CA LYS A 242 9.22 12.96 6.24
C LYS A 242 10.66 13.41 5.99
N MET A 243 11.65 12.65 6.46
CA MET A 243 13.07 12.85 6.22
C MET A 243 13.59 12.04 5.02
N HIS A 244 12.70 11.59 4.12
CA HIS A 244 13.03 10.88 2.88
C HIS A 244 13.60 9.46 3.07
N PHE A 245 13.32 8.81 4.19
CA PHE A 245 13.56 7.38 4.36
C PHE A 245 12.36 6.59 3.83
N ASP A 246 12.41 6.22 2.55
CA ASP A 246 11.34 5.52 1.81
C ASP A 246 11.06 4.09 2.28
N TYR A 247 11.89 3.55 3.18
CA TYR A 247 11.76 2.20 3.71
C TYR A 247 11.81 2.19 5.24
N ALA A 248 11.05 3.11 5.84
CA ALA A 248 10.87 3.21 7.28
C ALA A 248 9.49 2.67 7.70
N TRP A 249 9.47 1.76 8.67
CA TRP A 249 8.24 1.11 9.16
C TRP A 249 8.20 1.00 10.68
N SER A 250 6.99 0.98 11.22
CA SER A 250 6.73 0.68 12.63
C SER A 250 6.44 -0.80 12.77
N MET A 251 7.23 -1.50 13.58
CA MET A 251 6.87 -2.85 13.98
C MET A 251 5.68 -2.80 14.95
N GLY A 252 5.63 -1.81 15.84
CA GLY A 252 4.66 -1.72 16.94
C GLY A 252 5.39 -1.72 18.28
N GLY A 253 4.72 -2.20 19.33
CA GLY A 253 5.29 -2.25 20.68
C GLY A 253 5.45 -3.67 21.24
N ILE A 254 6.51 -3.90 22.01
CA ILE A 254 6.80 -5.22 22.61
C ILE A 254 5.75 -5.70 23.62
N ARG A 255 4.90 -4.80 24.15
CA ARG A 255 3.80 -5.19 25.04
C ARG A 255 2.84 -6.14 24.33
N LYS A 256 2.24 -7.03 25.11
CA LYS A 256 1.15 -7.88 24.63
C LYS A 256 0.05 -6.98 24.04
N ASN A 257 -0.35 -7.26 22.79
CA ASN A 257 -1.31 -6.50 21.99
C ASN A 257 -0.86 -5.10 21.52
N ALA A 258 0.42 -4.74 21.62
CA ALA A 258 0.94 -3.48 21.08
C ALA A 258 1.40 -3.59 19.60
N HIS A 259 1.19 -4.76 18.98
CA HIS A 259 1.36 -5.03 17.55
C HIS A 259 0.04 -5.14 16.78
N THR A 260 -1.05 -4.57 17.31
CA THR A 260 -2.32 -4.51 16.57
C THR A 260 -2.16 -3.57 15.39
N ILE A 261 -2.48 -4.06 14.18
CA ILE A 261 -2.34 -3.35 12.91
C ILE A 261 -3.67 -2.71 12.56
#